data_AF-A0A925T220-F1
#
_entry.id   AF-A0A925T220-F1
#
_cell.length_a   1.000
_cell.length_b   1.000
_cell.length_c   1.000
_cell.angle_alpha   90.00
_cell.angle_beta   90.00
_cell.angle_gamma   90.00
#
_symmetry.space_group_name_H-M   'P 1'
#
loop_
_entity.id
_entity.type
_entity.pdbx_description
1 polymer ?
#
loop_
_entity_poly.entity_id
_entity_poly.type
_entity_poly.pdbx_seq_one_letter_code
_entity_poly.pdbx_strand_id
1 'polypeptide(L)'
;MQNFLDALRTQRWDDHRFYHHSRINQSLHLLSAFSFLAAYVLLFINPAAAALVAWLVAMVSRQSGHFFFEPKGYDEVNHATHEHKEEIKVGYNLKRKIILHSIWALSPAILWIQP
;
A
#
# COMPACT_ATOMS: atom_id res chain seq x y z
N MET A 1 26.44 1.82 9.48
CA MET A 1 25.57 2.84 8.86
C MET A 1 25.53 2.75 7.34
N GLN A 2 26.68 2.60 6.66
CA GLN A 2 26.72 2.39 5.20
C GLN A 2 25.83 1.22 4.74
N ASN A 3 25.98 0.04 5.34
CA ASN A 3 25.16 -1.14 5.01
C ASN A 3 23.63 -0.92 5.15
N PHE A 4 23.20 -0.01 6.02
CA PHE A 4 21.77 0.29 6.21
C PHE A 4 21.25 1.23 5.10
N LEU A 5 22.02 2.27 4.76
CA LEU A 5 21.65 3.19 3.68
C LEU A 5 21.63 2.47 2.33
N ASP A 6 22.56 1.55 2.09
CA ASP A 6 22.58 0.71 0.90
C ASP A 6 21.36 -0.21 0.85
N ALA A 7 20.99 -0.84 1.98
CA ALA A 7 19.77 -1.63 2.07
C ALA A 7 18.51 -0.82 1.77
N LEU A 8 18.39 0.41 2.29
CA LEU A 8 17.27 1.30 1.97
C LEU A 8 17.22 1.67 0.49
N ARG A 9 18.39 1.92 -0.13
CA ARG A 9 18.48 2.24 -1.55
C ARG A 9 18.02 1.06 -2.40
N THR A 10 18.48 -0.15 -2.08
CA THR A 10 18.05 -1.39 -2.73
C THR A 10 16.55 -1.60 -2.59
N GLN A 11 15.99 -1.48 -1.37
CA GLN A 11 14.54 -1.62 -1.16
C GLN A 11 13.71 -0.64 -1.97
N ARG A 12 14.14 0.63 -2.07
CA ARG A 12 13.45 1.64 -2.89
C ARG A 12 13.50 1.29 -4.37
N TRP A 13 14.66 0.80 -4.83
CA TRP A 13 14.83 0.38 -6.21
C TRP A 13 13.97 -0.84 -6.54
N ASP A 14 13.96 -1.83 -5.65
CA ASP A 14 13.18 -3.06 -5.80
C ASP A 14 11.67 -2.78 -5.80
N ASP A 15 11.18 -1.88 -4.92
CA ASP A 15 9.78 -1.47 -4.91
C ASP A 15 9.36 -0.86 -6.27
N HIS A 16 10.18 0.03 -6.82
CA HIS A 16 9.92 0.65 -8.13
C HIS A 16 10.03 -0.35 -9.29
N ARG A 17 11.00 -1.28 -9.21
CA ARG A 17 11.27 -2.26 -10.26
C ARG A 17 10.19 -3.32 -10.35
N PHE A 18 9.75 -3.84 -9.21
CA PHE A 18 8.92 -5.05 -9.15
C PHE A 18 7.41 -4.80 -9.03
N TYR A 19 6.98 -3.58 -8.71
CA TYR A 19 5.58 -3.25 -8.47
C TYR A 19 5.10 -2.08 -9.34
N HIS A 20 3.78 -1.88 -9.37
CA HIS A 20 3.09 -0.85 -10.17
C HIS A 20 3.10 -1.14 -11.67
N HIS A 21 3.09 -2.41 -12.07
CA HIS A 21 3.08 -2.78 -13.49
C HIS A 21 1.69 -2.61 -14.15
N SER A 22 0.63 -2.54 -13.34
CA SER A 22 -0.74 -2.31 -13.82
C SER A 22 -1.06 -0.83 -13.96
N ARG A 23 -1.60 -0.43 -15.11
CA ARG A 23 -2.06 0.96 -15.34
C ARG A 23 -3.17 1.36 -14.40
N ILE A 24 -4.07 0.44 -14.04
CA ILE A 24 -5.14 0.73 -13.06
C ILE A 24 -4.52 0.98 -11.69
N ASN A 25 -3.53 0.17 -11.29
CA ASN A 25 -2.79 0.40 -10.05
C ASN A 25 -2.12 1.78 -10.06
N GLN A 26 -1.40 2.12 -11.14
CA GLN A 26 -0.76 3.45 -11.30
C GLN A 26 -1.75 4.61 -11.19
N SER A 27 -2.92 4.52 -11.86
CA SER A 27 -3.96 5.55 -11.78
C SER A 27 -4.53 5.72 -10.37
N LEU A 28 -4.72 4.61 -9.64
CA LEU A 28 -5.16 4.65 -8.24
C LEU A 28 -4.10 5.25 -7.31
N HIS A 29 -2.82 5.01 -7.59
CA HIS A 29 -1.72 5.67 -6.90
C HIS A 29 -1.69 7.18 -7.17
N LEU A 30 -1.96 7.59 -8.40
CA LEU A 30 -2.04 9.01 -8.76
C LEU A 30 -3.18 9.70 -8.02
N LEU A 31 -4.38 9.11 -8.02
CA LEU A 31 -5.52 9.61 -7.25
C LEU A 31 -5.17 9.72 -5.76
N SER A 32 -4.59 8.67 -5.19
CA SER A 32 -4.13 8.64 -3.80
C SER A 32 -3.14 9.79 -3.50
N ALA A 33 -2.16 10.01 -4.37
CA ALA A 33 -1.17 11.06 -4.21
C ALA A 33 -1.82 12.46 -4.17
N PHE A 34 -2.76 12.75 -5.07
CA PHE A 34 -3.50 14.01 -5.05
C PHE A 34 -4.38 14.15 -3.80
N SER A 35 -5.02 13.06 -3.35
CA SER A 35 -5.77 13.07 -2.09
C SER A 35 -4.89 13.36 -0.88
N PHE A 36 -3.66 12.83 -0.84
CA PHE A 36 -2.70 13.16 0.23
C PHE A 36 -2.25 14.63 0.19
N LEU A 37 -2.00 15.19 -0.99
CA LEU A 37 -1.70 16.63 -1.12
C LEU A 37 -2.84 17.50 -0.59
N ALA A 38 -4.08 17.17 -0.96
CA ALA A 38 -5.26 17.86 -0.43
C ALA A 38 -5.39 17.70 1.09
N ALA A 39 -5.14 16.49 1.63
CA ALA A 39 -5.15 16.24 3.07
C ALA A 39 -4.09 17.05 3.81
N TYR A 40 -2.89 17.24 3.24
CA TYR A 40 -1.86 18.09 3.86
C TYR A 40 -2.27 19.56 3.95
N VAL A 41 -2.98 20.08 2.95
CA VAL A 41 -3.54 21.44 3.02
C VAL A 41 -4.65 21.49 4.07
N LEU A 42 -5.56 20.51 4.06
CA LEU A 42 -6.67 20.42 5.02
C LEU A 42 -6.19 20.31 6.47
N LEU A 43 -5.01 19.73 6.72
CA LEU A 43 -4.47 19.57 8.07
C LEU A 43 -4.39 20.90 8.84
N PHE A 44 -4.14 22.01 8.14
CA PHE A 44 -4.06 23.35 8.73
C PHE A 44 -5.41 24.05 8.89
N ILE A 45 -6.48 23.51 8.28
CA ILE A 45 -7.82 24.12 8.25
C ILE A 45 -8.78 23.32 9.12
N ASN A 46 -8.85 22.01 8.88
CA ASN A 46 -9.70 21.07 9.57
C ASN A 46 -8.99 19.70 9.64
N PRO A 47 -8.30 19.41 10.76
CA PRO A 47 -7.59 18.15 10.96
C PRO A 47 -8.47 16.90 10.85
N ALA A 48 -9.74 16.98 11.26
CA ALA A 48 -10.67 15.85 11.18
C ALA A 48 -11.00 15.52 9.72
N ALA A 49 -11.29 16.54 8.89
CA ALA A 49 -11.50 16.35 7.46
C ALA A 49 -10.23 15.83 6.76
N ALA A 50 -9.05 16.35 7.13
CA ALA A 50 -7.78 15.86 6.62
C ALA A 50 -7.58 14.36 6.89
N ALA A 51 -7.86 13.91 8.12
CA ALA A 51 -7.78 12.51 8.48
C ALA A 51 -8.75 11.63 7.67
N LEU A 52 -10.00 12.09 7.48
CA LEU A 52 -10.98 11.37 6.69
C LEU A 52 -10.57 11.24 5.22
N VAL A 53 -10.08 12.32 4.59
CA VAL A 53 -9.61 12.27 3.19
C VAL A 53 -8.40 11.37 3.05
N ALA A 54 -7.41 11.51 3.93
CA ALA A 54 -6.22 10.67 3.91
C ALA A 54 -6.56 9.18 4.10
N TRP A 55 -7.45 8.87 5.05
CA TRP A 55 -7.78 7.49 5.40
C TRP A 55 -8.76 6.84 4.42
N LEU A 56 -9.88 7.49 4.12
CA LEU A 56 -10.99 6.89 3.36
C LEU A 56 -10.79 6.98 1.85
N VAL A 57 -10.09 8.00 1.37
CA VAL A 57 -9.85 8.18 -0.07
C VAL A 57 -8.42 7.76 -0.40
N ALA A 58 -7.42 8.45 0.17
CA ALA A 58 -6.04 8.26 -0.25
C ALA A 58 -5.53 6.85 0.04
N MET A 59 -5.68 6.35 1.27
CA MET A 59 -5.23 5.01 1.65
C MET A 59 -6.05 3.92 0.95
N VAL A 60 -7.38 4.03 0.89
CA VAL A 60 -8.22 3.02 0.22
C VAL A 60 -7.87 2.89 -1.26
N SER A 61 -7.73 4.00 -2.00
CA SER A 61 -7.34 3.95 -3.41
C SER A 61 -5.98 3.28 -3.60
N ARG A 62 -4.96 3.66 -2.81
CA ARG A 62 -3.62 3.06 -2.87
C ARG A 62 -3.62 1.57 -2.58
N GLN A 63 -4.30 1.17 -1.50
CA GLN A 63 -4.36 -0.23 -1.09
C GLN A 63 -5.14 -1.06 -2.11
N SER A 64 -6.21 -0.51 -2.71
CA SER A 64 -6.96 -1.18 -3.76
C SER A 64 -6.10 -1.46 -5.00
N GLY A 65 -5.28 -0.48 -5.40
CA GLY A 65 -4.32 -0.63 -6.47
C GLY A 65 -3.36 -1.80 -6.24
N HIS A 66 -2.66 -1.80 -5.10
CA HIS A 66 -1.73 -2.87 -4.74
C HIS A 66 -2.38 -4.24 -4.54
N PHE A 67 -3.63 -4.27 -4.06
CA PHE A 67 -4.25 -5.52 -3.61
C PHE A 67 -4.99 -6.26 -4.74
N PHE A 68 -5.78 -5.51 -5.52
CA PHE A 68 -6.65 -6.05 -6.56
C PHE A 68 -6.03 -6.00 -7.95
N PHE A 69 -5.23 -4.97 -8.24
CA PHE A 69 -4.80 -4.69 -9.61
C PHE A 69 -3.32 -4.96 -9.86
N GLU A 70 -2.52 -5.19 -8.82
CA GLU A 70 -1.13 -5.60 -8.99
C GLU A 70 -1.05 -7.07 -9.43
N PRO A 71 -0.38 -7.38 -10.55
CA PRO A 71 -0.24 -8.76 -11.03
C PRO A 71 0.55 -9.62 -10.04
N LYS A 72 0.04 -10.82 -9.78
CA LYS A 72 0.65 -11.83 -8.89
C LYS A 72 1.26 -13.01 -9.66
N GLY A 73 1.37 -12.87 -10.98
CA GLY A 73 1.96 -13.87 -11.87
C GLY A 73 3.48 -13.76 -11.95
N TYR A 74 4.06 -14.48 -12.90
CA TYR A 74 5.46 -14.31 -13.26
C TYR A 74 5.69 -12.95 -13.92
N ASP A 75 6.76 -12.28 -13.52
CA ASP A 75 7.18 -11.01 -14.08
C ASP A 75 8.20 -11.26 -15.19
N GLU A 76 7.74 -11.19 -16.44
CA GLU A 76 8.56 -11.40 -17.63
C GLU A 76 9.63 -10.31 -17.81
N VAL A 77 9.42 -9.10 -17.30
CA VAL A 77 10.37 -7.99 -17.46
C VAL A 77 11.56 -8.15 -16.52
N ASN A 78 11.29 -8.61 -15.29
CA ASN A 78 12.33 -8.79 -14.28
C ASN A 78 12.75 -10.25 -14.06
N HIS A 79 12.17 -11.18 -14.80
CA HIS A 79 12.37 -12.62 -14.69
C HIS A 79 12.21 -13.14 -13.25
N ALA A 80 11.17 -12.67 -12.55
CA ALA A 80 10.96 -12.93 -11.13
C ALA A 80 9.58 -13.52 -10.84
N THR A 81 9.54 -14.53 -9.97
CA THR A 81 8.27 -15.08 -9.45
C THR A 81 7.66 -14.13 -8.42
N HIS A 82 6.34 -14.20 -8.25
CA HIS A 82 5.67 -13.42 -7.19
C HIS A 82 6.19 -13.77 -5.79
N GLU A 83 6.45 -15.05 -5.52
CA GLU A 83 7.00 -15.52 -4.25
C GLU A 83 8.35 -14.86 -3.95
N HIS A 84 9.26 -14.83 -4.93
CA HIS A 84 10.55 -14.16 -4.78
C HIS A 84 10.41 -12.66 -4.45
N LYS A 85 9.52 -11.95 -5.15
CA LYS A 85 9.25 -10.54 -4.88
C LYS A 85 8.70 -10.33 -3.46
N GLU A 86 7.84 -11.23 -2.98
CA GLU A 86 7.26 -11.18 -1.63
C GLU A 86 8.27 -11.54 -0.53
N GLU A 87 9.28 -12.35 -0.81
CA GLU A 87 10.39 -12.65 0.11
C GLU A 87 11.31 -11.45 0.32
N ILE A 88 11.57 -10.67 -0.74
CA ILE A 88 12.41 -9.46 -0.66
C ILE A 88 11.74 -8.36 0.19
N LYS A 89 10.41 -8.38 0.31
CA LYS A 89 9.68 -7.41 1.13
C LYS A 89 9.99 -7.59 2.61
N VAL A 90 10.92 -6.78 3.10
CA VAL A 90 11.37 -6.79 4.51
C VAL A 90 10.27 -6.32 5.48
N GLY A 91 9.25 -5.63 4.98
CA GLY A 91 8.11 -5.15 5.77
C GLY A 91 6.89 -6.07 5.71
N TYR A 92 5.79 -5.54 5.17
CA TYR A 92 4.50 -6.21 5.12
C TYR A 92 4.25 -6.83 3.74
N ASN A 93 4.58 -8.11 3.61
CA ASN A 93 4.16 -8.92 2.46
C ASN A 93 2.63 -9.06 2.39
N LEU A 94 2.10 -9.51 1.25
CA LEU A 94 0.69 -9.59 0.95
C LEU A 94 -0.07 -10.44 1.97
N LYS A 95 0.49 -11.57 2.41
CA LYS A 95 -0.11 -12.43 3.42
C LYS A 95 -0.32 -11.68 4.75
N ARG A 96 0.71 -10.98 5.23
CA ARG A 96 0.63 -10.18 6.46
C ARG A 96 -0.38 -9.03 6.30
N LYS A 97 -0.44 -8.41 5.11
CA LYS A 97 -1.45 -7.38 4.81
C LYS A 97 -2.87 -7.96 4.87
N ILE A 98 -3.13 -9.11 4.26
CA ILE A 98 -4.45 -9.77 4.30
C ILE A 98 -4.88 -9.96 5.76
N ILE A 99 -4.02 -10.57 6.58
CA ILE A 99 -4.31 -10.81 8.00
C ILE A 99 -4.69 -9.52 8.72
N LEU A 100 -3.88 -8.46 8.56
CA LEU A 100 -4.13 -7.18 9.21
C LEU A 100 -5.47 -6.55 8.77
N HIS A 101 -5.75 -6.52 7.46
CA HIS A 101 -6.99 -5.95 6.94
C HIS A 101 -8.21 -6.79 7.33
N SER A 102 -8.09 -8.12 7.37
CA SER A 102 -9.14 -9.01 7.85
C SER A 102 -9.47 -8.77 9.32
N ILE A 103 -8.46 -8.63 10.18
CA ILE A 103 -8.67 -8.30 11.61
C ILE A 103 -9.39 -6.95 11.73
N TRP A 104 -8.93 -5.93 11.00
CA TRP A 104 -9.53 -4.61 11.04
C TRP A 104 -10.97 -4.60 10.51
N ALA A 105 -11.25 -5.33 9.43
CA ALA A 105 -12.58 -5.41 8.85
C ALA A 105 -13.58 -6.21 9.70
N LEU A 106 -13.09 -7.21 10.44
CA LEU A 106 -13.91 -8.05 11.31
C LEU A 106 -14.12 -7.46 12.71
N SER A 107 -13.27 -6.54 13.16
CA SER A 107 -13.36 -5.98 14.51
C SER A 107 -14.72 -5.32 14.82
N PRO A 108 -15.40 -4.58 13.90
CA PRO A 108 -16.71 -4.02 14.19
C PRO A 108 -17.79 -5.09 14.37
N ALA A 109 -17.70 -6.22 13.63
CA ALA A 109 -18.65 -7.32 13.75
C ALA A 109 -18.47 -8.07 15.08
N ILE A 110 -17.23 -8.26 15.51
CA ILE A 110 -16.91 -8.86 16.83
C ILE A 110 -17.45 -7.98 17.95
N LEU A 111 -17.20 -6.66 17.89
CA LEU A 111 -17.69 -5.69 18.86
C LEU A 111 -19.22 -5.56 18.86
N TRP A 112 -19.89 -5.82 17.73
CA TRP A 112 -21.35 -5.89 17.72
C TRP A 112 -21.83 -7.09 18.54
N ILE A 113 -21.26 -8.27 18.31
CA ILE A 113 -21.69 -9.51 18.95
C ILE A 113 -21.34 -9.52 20.46
N GLN A 114 -20.22 -8.91 20.84
CA GLN A 114 -19.75 -8.76 22.21
C GLN A 114 -19.34 -7.30 22.46
N PRO A 115 -20.31 -6.43 22.81
CA PRO A 115 -20.05 -5.01 23.03
C PRO A 115 -19.13 -4.73 24.22
#